data_AF-M0ZIG4-F1
#
_entry.id   AF-M0ZIG4-F1
#
_cell.length_a   1.000
_cell.length_b   1.000
_cell.length_c   1.000
_cell.angle_alpha   90.00
_cell.angle_beta   90.00
_cell.angle_gamma   90.00
#
_symmetry.space_group_name_H-M   'P 1'
#
loop_
_entity.id
_entity.type
_entity.pdbx_description
1 polymer ?
#
loop_
_entity_poly.entity_id
_entity_poly.type
_entity_poly.pdbx_seq_one_letter_code
_entity_poly.pdbx_strand_id
1 'polypeptide(L)' 'MGWRRPAAGVFTQNIDATNTISRALRVGTVWVNCFNIFDAAIPFGGYKMSGHGREKGVYSLSNYLQVKAIVTPLKNPAWL' A
#
# COMPACT_ATOMS: atom_id res chain seq x y z
N MET A 1 -12.24 18.12 11.27
CA MET A 1 -13.14 17.03 10.87
C MET A 1 -12.46 16.22 9.77
N GLY A 2 -11.65 15.21 10.14
CA GLY A 2 -10.55 14.71 9.29
C GLY A 2 -10.84 13.43 8.51
N TRP A 3 -10.78 13.54 7.17
CA TRP A 3 -10.43 12.52 6.16
C TRP A 3 -10.82 11.05 6.44
N ARG A 4 -12.03 10.67 5.99
CA ARG A 4 -12.57 9.30 5.95
C ARG A 4 -12.46 8.59 4.59
N ARG A 5 -11.77 9.18 3.59
CA ARG A 5 -11.75 8.64 2.22
C ARG A 5 -10.53 7.74 1.98
N PRO A 6 -10.71 6.53 1.39
CA PRO A 6 -9.60 5.61 1.11
C PRO A 6 -8.79 5.97 -0.15
N ALA A 7 -9.39 6.74 -1.07
CA ALA A 7 -8.78 7.09 -2.34
C ALA A 7 -9.12 8.53 -2.79
N ALA A 8 -8.38 9.04 -3.78
CA ALA A 8 -8.60 10.33 -4.42
C ALA A 8 -8.35 10.24 -5.94
N GLY A 9 -8.97 11.15 -6.70
CA GLY A 9 -8.71 11.35 -8.12
C GLY A 9 -8.10 12.73 -8.37
N VAL A 10 -7.12 12.82 -9.26
CA VAL A 10 -6.45 14.07 -9.68
C VAL A 10 -6.61 14.19 -11.20
N PHE A 11 -7.21 15.28 -11.68
CA PHE A 11 -7.37 15.55 -13.10
C PHE A 11 -6.56 16.78 -13.48
N THR A 12 -5.47 16.58 -14.22
CA THR A 12 -4.56 17.64 -14.64
C THR A 12 -3.67 17.18 -15.80
N GLN A 13 -3.24 18.12 -16.63
CA GLN A 13 -2.22 17.88 -17.66
C GLN A 13 -0.80 18.23 -17.20
N ASN A 14 -0.66 18.88 -16.03
CA ASN A 14 0.63 19.29 -15.49
C ASN A 14 1.23 18.18 -14.60
N ILE A 15 2.37 17.63 -15.02
CA ILE A 15 3.06 16.53 -14.32
C ILE A 15 3.64 16.94 -12.96
N ASP A 16 4.09 18.18 -12.80
CA ASP A 16 4.63 18.68 -11.53
C ASP A 16 3.51 18.80 -10.49
N ALA A 17 2.32 19.24 -10.92
CA ALA A 17 1.13 19.25 -10.10
C ALA A 17 0.71 17.82 -9.71
N THR A 18 0.74 16.87 -10.65
CA THR A 18 0.47 15.45 -10.37
C THR A 18 1.40 14.89 -9.30
N ASN A 19 2.71 15.09 -9.45
CA ASN A 19 3.72 14.58 -8.51
C ASN A 19 3.57 15.22 -7.12
N THR A 20 3.32 16.53 -7.08
CA THR A 20 3.15 17.27 -5.82
C THR A 20 1.89 16.83 -5.09
N ILE A 21 0.76 16.78 -5.78
CA ILE A 21 -0.55 16.48 -5.19
C ILE A 21 -0.64 15.00 -4.79
N SER A 22 -0.20 14.08 -5.65
CA SER A 22 -0.27 12.64 -5.35
C SER A 22 0.49 12.24 -4.08
N ARG A 23 1.60 12.91 -3.80
CA ARG A 23 2.40 12.69 -2.58
C ARG A 23 1.85 13.42 -1.35
N ALA A 24 1.21 14.58 -1.55
CA ALA A 24 0.64 15.37 -0.46
C ALA A 24 -0.68 14.76 0.08
N LEU A 25 -1.44 14.08 -0.78
CA LEU A 25 -2.71 13.46 -0.41
C LEU A 25 -2.50 12.26 0.53
N ARG A 26 -3.15 12.31 1.69
CA ARG A 26 -3.11 11.27 2.71
C ARG A 26 -4.21 10.22 2.48
N VAL A 27 -4.08 9.45 1.40
CA VAL A 27 -4.99 8.39 0.97
C VAL A 27 -4.20 7.13 0.57
N GLY A 28 -4.85 5.98 0.46
CA GLY A 28 -4.17 4.73 0.06
C GLY A 28 -4.00 4.57 -1.46
N THR A 29 -4.85 5.22 -2.26
CA THR A 29 -4.79 5.20 -3.72
C THR A 29 -5.07 6.57 -4.31
N VAL A 30 -4.25 6.99 -5.28
CA VAL A 30 -4.48 8.19 -6.09
C VAL A 30 -4.58 7.76 -7.55
N TRP A 31 -5.70 8.07 -8.19
CA TRP A 31 -5.84 7.93 -9.65
C TRP A 31 -5.59 9.27 -10.33
N VAL A 32 -4.85 9.28 -11.43
CA VAL A 32 -4.52 10.48 -12.19
C VAL A 32 -5.13 10.38 -13.58
N ASN A 33 -5.98 11.33 -13.94
CA ASN A 33 -6.74 11.38 -15.19
C ASN A 33 -7.57 10.11 -15.49
N CYS A 34 -7.85 9.32 -14.46
CA CYS A 34 -8.72 8.17 -14.47
C CYS A 34 -9.39 8.04 -13.10
N PHE A 35 -10.37 7.15 -12.98
CA PHE A 35 -11.02 6.91 -11.69
C PHE A 35 -11.56 5.48 -11.61
N ASN A 36 -11.49 4.89 -10.41
CA ASN A 36 -12.05 3.57 -10.12
C ASN A 36 -11.49 2.44 -11.01
N ILE A 37 -10.24 2.57 -11.46
CA ILE A 37 -9.51 1.54 -12.19
C ILE A 37 -8.76 0.67 -11.18
N PHE A 38 -9.02 -0.62 -11.20
CA PHE A 38 -8.39 -1.60 -10.32
C PHE A 38 -7.71 -2.70 -11.11
N ASP A 39 -6.70 -3.29 -10.49
CA ASP A 39 -6.03 -4.48 -10.96
C ASP A 39 -5.82 -5.44 -9.78
N ALA A 40 -5.75 -6.75 -10.03
CA ALA A 40 -5.56 -7.74 -8.97
C ALA A 40 -4.17 -7.66 -8.31
N ALA A 41 -3.17 -7.14 -9.01
CA ALA A 41 -1.82 -6.94 -8.49
C ALA A 41 -1.61 -5.59 -7.80
N ILE A 42 -2.46 -4.58 -8.07
CA ILE A 42 -2.33 -3.25 -7.47
C ILE A 42 -2.98 -3.23 -6.07
N PRO A 43 -2.21 -2.97 -4.99
CA PRO A 43 -2.74 -2.97 -3.64
C PRO A 43 -3.72 -1.82 -3.41
N PHE A 44 -4.85 -2.11 -2.77
CA PHE A 44 -5.85 -1.13 -2.37
C PHE A 44 -6.07 -1.18 -0.86
N GLY A 45 -6.22 -0.03 -0.21
CA GLY A 45 -6.47 0.01 1.23
C GLY A 45 -6.65 1.43 1.74
N GLY A 46 -7.14 1.53 2.97
CA GLY A 46 -7.41 2.80 3.62
C GLY A 46 -6.16 3.51 4.15
N TYR A 47 -6.36 4.76 4.52
CA TYR A 47 -5.47 5.56 5.36
C TYR A 47 -6.29 6.24 6.47
N LYS A 48 -5.75 6.28 7.71
CA LYS A 48 -6.43 6.81 8.90
C LYS A 48 -7.80 6.15 9.14
N MET A 49 -8.87 6.94 9.29
CA MET A 49 -10.20 6.45 9.61
C MET A 49 -10.87 5.65 8.50
N SER A 50 -10.25 5.56 7.31
CA SER A 50 -10.72 4.67 6.24
C SER A 50 -10.20 3.24 6.35
N GLY A 51 -9.41 2.94 7.39
CA GLY A 51 -8.92 1.60 7.70
C GLY A 51 -7.40 1.47 7.58
N HIS A 52 -6.91 0.28 7.94
CA HIS A 52 -5.51 -0.12 7.90
C HIS A 52 -5.36 -1.44 7.12
N GLY A 53 -4.16 -1.72 6.63
CA GLY A 53 -3.87 -2.89 5.81
C GLY A 53 -4.05 -2.64 4.31
N ARG A 54 -3.69 -3.64 3.51
CA ARG A 54 -3.82 -3.64 2.05
C ARG A 54 -4.49 -4.92 1.61
N GLU A 55 -5.44 -4.79 0.70
CA GLU A 55 -6.01 -5.87 -0.08
C GLU A 55 -5.39 -5.89 -1.48
N LYS A 56 -5.52 -7.02 -2.17
CA LYS A 56 -4.92 -7.30 -3.48
C LYS A 56 -3.38 -7.32 -3.46
N GLY A 57 -2.80 -7.79 -4.57
CA GLY A 57 -1.36 -7.92 -4.76
C GLY A 57 -0.69 -8.81 -3.70
N VAL A 58 0.65 -8.79 -3.70
CA VAL A 58 1.43 -9.54 -2.70
C VAL A 58 1.21 -9.05 -1.27
N TYR A 59 0.81 -7.78 -1.12
CA TYR A 59 0.59 -7.14 0.17
C TYR A 59 -0.60 -7.73 0.93
N SER A 60 -1.62 -8.25 0.25
CA SER A 60 -2.73 -8.89 0.96
C SER A 60 -2.34 -10.21 1.61
N LEU A 61 -1.29 -10.88 1.13
CA LEU A 61 -0.84 -12.15 1.70
C LEU A 61 -0.44 -11.99 3.18
N SER A 62 0.09 -10.84 3.59
CA SER A 62 0.42 -10.60 5.00
C SER A 62 -0.81 -10.60 5.92
N ASN A 63 -2.01 -10.40 5.38
CA ASN A 63 -3.25 -10.47 6.16
C ASN A 63 -3.70 -11.92 6.42
N TYR A 64 -3.23 -12.86 5.60
CA TYR A 64 -3.64 -14.28 5.63
C TYR A 64 -2.54 -15.24 6.07
N LEU A 65 -1.29 -14.75 6.16
CA LEU A 65 -0.13 -15.55 6.55
C LEU A 65 0.38 -15.12 7.93
N GLN A 66 0.77 -16.11 8.73
CA GLN A 66 1.45 -15.88 10.00
C GLN A 66 2.95 -16.14 9.84
N VAL A 67 3.77 -15.10 10.04
CA VAL A 67 5.23 -15.24 10.06
C VAL A 67 5.66 -15.91 11.36
N LYS A 68 6.45 -16.99 11.25
CA LYS A 68 7.01 -17.73 12.40
C LYS A 68 8.51 -17.90 12.22
N ALA A 69 9.28 -17.48 13.21
CA ALA A 69 10.72 -17.71 13.27
C ALA A 69 11.02 -18.99 14.06
N ILE A 70 11.97 -19.78 13.57
CA ILE A 70 12.50 -20.98 14.24
C ILE A 70 14.03 -20.85 14.21
N VAL A 71 14.66 -20.97 15.38
CA VAL A 71 16.12 -20.83 15.53
C VAL A 71 16.64 -22.08 16.22
N THR A 72 17.74 -22.63 15.69
CA THR A 72 18.44 -23.78 16.25
C THR A 72 19.95 -23.52 16.25
N PRO A 73 20.67 -23.87 17.33
CA PRO A 73 22.12 -23.75 17.34
C PRO A 73 22.76 -24.73 16.36
N LEU A 74 23.87 -24.31 15.76
CA LEU A 74 24.69 -25.18 14.90
C LEU A 74 25.91 -25.66 15.68
N LYS A 75 26.23 -26.94 15.54
CA LYS A 75 27.37 -27.56 16.21
C LYS A 75 28.56 -27.66 15.25
N ASN A 76 29.68 -27.06 15.64
CA ASN A 76 30.94 -27.07 14.91
C ASN A 76 30.85 -26.56 13.44
N PRO A 77 30.24 -25.38 13.18
CA PRO A 77 30.16 -24.86 11.82
C PRO A 77 31.56 -24.45 11.34
N ALA A 78 31.91 -24.84 10.10
CA ALA A 78 33.16 -24.42 9.47
C ALA A 78 33.14 -22.93 9.07
N TRP A 79 31.95 -22.35 8.91
CA TRP A 79 31.70 -20.94 8.67
C TRP A 79 30.22 -20.61 8.94
N LEU A 80 29.99 -19.44 9.53
CA LEU A 80 28.75 -18.65 9.62
C LEU A 80 29.09 -17.29 10.24
#